data_AF-F7K877-F1
#
_entry.id   AF-F7K877-F1
#
_cell.length_a   1.000
_cell.length_b   1.000
_cell.length_c   1.000
_cell.angle_alpha   90.00
_cell.angle_beta   90.00
_cell.angle_gamma   90.00
#
_symmetry.space_group_name_H-M   'P 1'
#
loop_
_entity.id
_entity.type
_entity.pdbx_description
1 polymer ?
#
loop_
_entity_poly.entity_id
_entity_poly.type
_entity_poly.pdbx_seq_one_letter_code
_entity_poly.pdbx_strand_id
1 'polypeptide(L)'
;MRCLFCKQDSSNTKSIEHIVPESLGNKKFILPIGYVCDKCNNYFAREVEKPFMQLNEIRLLRFQQAIPNKKKRIPIVEGILNERYEVKMERVIKNDEIYNGMQIPPELFSKIQNNDIKNMEVKLPAFTDNNIIKSNKVISRFIAKVALEALAEKLKHRDEGLEYLINDSQYDLIRRHAREGTTPDWPCNIRRIYKMNKSWEYNDGEIGQVIYECDFLFVTEDDKIVYSEDAICAELYFIIILWGMEFAINIGGPELEGYKGWLKRHNEISPLYYDKNSDIFK
;
A
#
# COMPACT_ATOMS: atom_id res chain seq x y z
N MET A 1 24.43 14.54 1.37
CA MET A 1 23.03 14.17 1.61
C MET A 1 23.00 12.93 2.48
N ARG A 2 22.03 12.80 3.39
CA ARG A 2 21.90 11.60 4.23
C ARG A 2 20.65 10.81 3.89
N CYS A 3 20.71 9.49 4.10
CA CYS A 3 19.59 8.60 3.91
C CYS A 3 18.53 8.79 5.01
N LEU A 4 17.25 8.90 4.60
CA LEU A 4 16.09 9.02 5.48
C LEU A 4 16.05 7.94 6.59
N PHE A 5 16.52 6.73 6.30
CA PHE A 5 16.36 5.58 7.20
C PHE A 5 17.60 5.21 8.01
N CYS A 6 18.79 5.21 7.41
CA CYS A 6 20.02 4.85 8.14
C CYS A 6 20.85 6.06 8.57
N LYS A 7 20.46 7.27 8.17
CA LYS A 7 21.17 8.54 8.42
C LYS A 7 22.61 8.59 7.91
N GLN A 8 23.05 7.59 7.13
CA GLN A 8 24.38 7.54 6.51
C GLN A 8 24.41 8.33 5.20
N ASP A 9 25.61 8.64 4.71
CA ASP A 9 25.78 9.28 3.40
C ASP A 9 25.07 8.48 2.29
N SER A 10 24.37 9.20 1.44
CA SER A 10 23.61 8.67 0.32
C SER A 10 23.95 9.35 -1.00
N SER A 11 25.05 10.10 -1.04
CA SER A 11 25.42 10.95 -2.18
C SER A 11 25.77 10.15 -3.44
N ASN A 12 26.12 8.87 -3.31
CA ASN A 12 26.44 7.95 -4.42
C ASN A 12 25.28 7.02 -4.83
N THR A 13 24.07 7.27 -4.35
CA THR A 13 22.88 6.45 -4.65
C THR A 13 22.56 6.48 -6.13
N LYS A 14 22.24 5.31 -6.71
CA LYS A 14 21.85 5.20 -8.13
C LYS A 14 20.40 4.76 -8.32
N SER A 15 19.81 4.09 -7.33
CA SER A 15 18.43 3.62 -7.42
C SER A 15 17.42 4.75 -7.21
N ILE A 16 16.28 4.61 -7.89
CA ILE A 16 15.09 5.43 -7.65
C ILE A 16 14.17 4.67 -6.69
N GLU A 17 13.78 5.32 -5.60
CA GLU A 17 12.85 4.77 -4.62
C GLU A 17 11.41 5.11 -5.02
N HIS A 18 10.54 4.11 -5.04
CA HIS A 18 9.12 4.28 -5.28
C HIS A 18 8.39 4.17 -3.94
N ILE A 19 7.71 5.26 -3.54
CA ILE A 19 7.07 5.38 -2.22
C ILE A 19 6.05 4.26 -2.03
N VAL A 20 5.15 4.13 -3.00
CA VAL A 20 4.33 2.93 -3.19
C VAL A 20 5.06 2.03 -4.20
N PRO A 21 5.27 0.73 -3.95
CA PRO A 21 6.00 -0.12 -4.90
C PRO A 21 5.32 -0.21 -6.27
N GLU A 22 6.10 -0.37 -7.34
CA GLU A 22 5.57 -0.60 -8.69
C GLU A 22 4.67 -1.85 -8.78
N SER A 23 4.91 -2.85 -7.93
CA SER A 23 4.08 -4.06 -7.86
C SER A 23 2.68 -3.81 -7.27
N LEU A 24 2.41 -2.59 -6.81
CA LEU A 24 1.10 -2.06 -6.45
C LEU A 24 0.58 -1.02 -7.47
N GLY A 25 1.15 -0.95 -8.67
CA GLY A 25 0.66 -0.08 -9.74
C GLY A 25 1.21 1.35 -9.74
N ASN A 26 2.10 1.71 -8.82
CA ASN A 26 2.75 3.01 -8.85
C ASN A 26 3.81 3.11 -9.96
N LYS A 27 3.74 4.16 -10.79
CA LYS A 27 4.74 4.48 -11.81
C LYS A 27 5.38 5.87 -11.68
N LYS A 28 4.88 6.71 -10.77
CA LYS A 28 5.19 8.15 -10.76
C LYS A 28 5.48 8.72 -9.36
N PHE A 29 4.95 8.12 -8.29
CA PHE A 29 5.14 8.60 -6.94
C PHE A 29 6.47 8.09 -6.38
N ILE A 30 7.52 8.85 -6.67
CA ILE A 30 8.93 8.51 -6.41
C ILE A 30 9.59 9.56 -5.54
N LEU A 31 10.64 9.17 -4.81
CA LEU A 31 11.52 10.10 -4.12
C LEU A 31 12.68 10.56 -5.02
N PRO A 32 13.23 11.76 -4.77
CA PRO A 32 14.49 12.18 -5.37
C PRO A 32 15.62 11.18 -5.04
N ILE A 33 16.52 10.98 -6.01
CA ILE A 33 17.67 10.08 -5.85
C ILE A 33 18.50 10.51 -4.62
N GLY A 34 18.86 9.53 -3.81
CA GLY A 34 19.66 9.73 -2.60
C GLY A 34 18.87 10.03 -1.33
N TYR A 35 17.55 10.23 -1.40
CA TYR A 35 16.73 10.31 -0.18
C TYR A 35 16.75 8.98 0.59
N VAL A 36 16.77 7.86 -0.14
CA VAL A 36 16.98 6.51 0.39
C VAL A 36 18.21 5.92 -0.28
N CYS A 37 19.20 5.49 0.50
CA CYS A 37 20.42 4.89 -0.07
C CYS A 37 20.16 3.49 -0.62
N ASP A 38 20.99 3.04 -1.58
CA ASP A 38 20.85 1.72 -2.22
C ASP A 38 20.81 0.56 -1.20
N LYS A 39 21.53 0.68 -0.07
CA LYS A 39 21.51 -0.33 1.00
C LYS A 39 20.14 -0.42 1.68
N CYS A 40 19.49 0.72 1.94
CA CYS A 40 18.16 0.73 2.55
C CYS A 40 17.09 0.31 1.56
N ASN A 41 17.13 0.80 0.31
CA ASN A 41 16.22 0.38 -0.75
C ASN A 41 16.22 -1.15 -0.92
N ASN A 42 17.40 -1.74 -1.12
CA ASN A 42 17.54 -3.20 -1.25
C ASN A 42 17.06 -3.97 -0.01
N TYR A 43 17.27 -3.41 1.18
CA TYR A 43 16.77 -3.99 2.42
C TYR A 43 15.23 -3.97 2.46
N PHE A 44 14.60 -2.82 2.18
CA PHE A 44 13.14 -2.68 2.20
C PHE A 44 12.49 -3.61 1.17
N ALA A 45 13.03 -3.69 -0.03
CA ALA A 45 12.56 -4.60 -1.06
C ALA A 45 12.51 -6.07 -0.57
N ARG A 46 13.50 -6.50 0.22
CA ARG A 46 13.62 -7.90 0.68
C ARG A 46 12.87 -8.18 1.98
N GLU A 47 12.96 -7.28 2.96
CA GLU A 47 12.55 -7.52 4.35
C GLU A 47 11.22 -6.87 4.74
N VAL A 48 10.67 -5.99 3.88
CA VAL A 48 9.43 -5.25 4.16
C VAL A 48 8.44 -5.40 3.02
N GLU A 49 8.81 -4.98 1.80
CA GLU A 49 7.91 -5.00 0.66
C GLU A 49 7.60 -6.42 0.20
N LYS A 50 8.61 -7.28 0.05
CA LYS A 50 8.39 -8.68 -0.36
C LYS A 50 7.46 -9.42 0.60
N PRO A 51 7.66 -9.40 1.94
CA PRO A 51 6.71 -9.99 2.88
C PRO A 51 5.28 -9.46 2.71
N PHE A 52 5.10 -8.15 2.54
CA PHE A 52 3.78 -7.56 2.28
C PHE A 52 3.16 -8.08 0.97
N MET A 53 3.94 -8.13 -0.12
CA MET A 53 3.48 -8.66 -1.41
C MET A 53 3.16 -10.16 -1.39
N GLN A 54 3.68 -10.89 -0.40
CA GLN A 54 3.46 -12.32 -0.23
C GLN A 54 2.25 -12.66 0.64
N LEU A 55 1.63 -11.66 1.30
CA LEU A 55 0.35 -11.85 1.99
C LEU A 55 -0.69 -12.38 0.99
N ASN A 56 -1.48 -13.37 1.41
CA ASN A 56 -2.44 -14.03 0.54
C ASN A 56 -3.45 -13.02 -0.03
N GLU A 57 -3.92 -12.11 0.80
CA GLU A 57 -4.85 -11.05 0.46
C GLU A 57 -4.29 -10.14 -0.65
N ILE A 58 -3.02 -9.75 -0.54
CA ILE A 58 -2.34 -8.91 -1.53
C ILE A 58 -2.07 -9.69 -2.82
N ARG A 59 -1.71 -10.98 -2.74
CA ARG A 59 -1.55 -11.84 -3.92
C ARG A 59 -2.87 -11.98 -4.68
N LEU A 60 -3.98 -12.20 -3.99
CA LEU A 60 -5.31 -12.34 -4.58
C LEU A 60 -5.78 -11.03 -5.22
N LEU A 61 -5.62 -9.91 -4.51
CA LEU A 61 -5.87 -8.57 -5.03
C LEU A 61 -5.12 -8.33 -6.35
N ARG A 62 -3.82 -8.61 -6.35
CA ARG A 62 -2.97 -8.44 -7.55
C ARG A 62 -3.39 -9.35 -8.71
N PHE A 63 -3.82 -10.58 -8.43
CA PHE A 63 -4.37 -11.46 -9.45
C PHE A 63 -5.69 -10.91 -10.02
N GLN A 64 -6.64 -10.56 -9.16
CA GLN A 64 -7.98 -10.09 -9.56
C GLN A 64 -7.94 -8.77 -10.33
N GLN A 65 -7.08 -7.82 -9.92
CA GLN A 65 -6.88 -6.54 -10.58
C GLN A 65 -5.81 -6.60 -11.70
N ALA A 66 -5.28 -7.79 -11.99
CA ALA A 66 -4.27 -8.03 -13.02
C ALA A 66 -3.02 -7.13 -12.90
N ILE A 67 -2.54 -6.90 -11.67
CA ILE A 67 -1.42 -5.99 -11.37
C ILE A 67 -0.08 -6.72 -11.54
N PRO A 68 0.70 -6.37 -12.58
CA PRO A 68 1.98 -7.01 -12.80
C PRO A 68 3.04 -6.53 -11.80
N ASN A 69 4.10 -7.32 -11.63
CA ASN A 69 5.35 -6.83 -11.05
C ASN A 69 6.21 -6.11 -12.12
N LYS A 70 7.40 -5.63 -11.71
CA LYS A 70 8.38 -4.99 -12.61
C LYS A 70 8.79 -5.85 -13.83
N LYS A 71 8.63 -7.18 -13.74
CA LYS A 71 8.91 -8.14 -14.82
C LYS A 71 7.67 -8.47 -15.67
N LYS A 72 6.60 -7.66 -15.57
CA LYS A 72 5.30 -7.87 -16.24
C LYS A 72 4.60 -9.20 -15.89
N ARG A 73 4.87 -9.76 -14.70
CA ARG A 73 4.25 -11.02 -14.24
C ARG A 73 3.18 -10.76 -13.18
N ILE A 74 2.00 -11.32 -13.39
CA ILE A 74 0.90 -11.37 -12.40
C ILE A 74 1.09 -12.62 -11.53
N PRO A 75 0.82 -12.57 -10.21
CA PRO A 75 0.93 -13.75 -9.35
C PRO A 75 0.00 -14.87 -9.80
N ILE A 76 0.42 -16.11 -9.62
CA ILE A 76 -0.41 -17.30 -9.83
C ILE A 76 -1.28 -17.54 -8.59
N VAL A 77 -2.52 -17.96 -8.80
CA VAL A 77 -3.49 -18.33 -7.77
C VAL A 77 -3.88 -19.79 -7.94
N GLU A 78 -3.91 -20.53 -6.83
CA GLU A 78 -4.33 -21.92 -6.80
C GLU A 78 -5.86 -21.99 -6.71
N GLY A 79 -6.44 -22.97 -7.38
CA GLY A 79 -7.87 -23.22 -7.42
C GLY A 79 -8.20 -24.69 -7.53
N ILE A 80 -9.49 -24.99 -7.51
CA ILE A 80 -10.01 -26.35 -7.64
C ILE A 80 -10.95 -26.41 -8.84
N LEU A 81 -10.65 -27.28 -9.80
CA LEU A 81 -11.51 -27.59 -10.93
C LEU A 81 -12.44 -28.75 -10.58
N ASN A 82 -13.75 -28.55 -10.80
CA ASN A 82 -14.82 -29.53 -10.59
C ASN A 82 -14.76 -30.23 -9.23
N GLU A 83 -14.31 -29.50 -8.20
CA GLU A 83 -14.15 -29.99 -6.82
C GLU A 83 -13.18 -31.19 -6.66
N ARG A 84 -12.33 -31.44 -7.67
CA ARG A 84 -11.51 -32.66 -7.73
C ARG A 84 -10.05 -32.41 -8.04
N TYR A 85 -9.75 -31.47 -8.93
CA TYR A 85 -8.40 -31.27 -9.46
C TYR A 85 -7.85 -29.94 -8.98
N GLU A 86 -6.69 -29.98 -8.34
CA GLU A 86 -5.93 -28.76 -8.07
C GLU A 86 -5.42 -28.19 -9.39
N VAL A 87 -5.64 -26.89 -9.58
CA VAL A 87 -5.23 -26.16 -10.78
C VAL A 87 -4.56 -24.85 -10.39
N LYS A 88 -3.71 -24.34 -11.26
CA LYS A 88 -3.07 -23.03 -11.09
C LYS A 88 -3.56 -22.08 -12.15
N MET A 89 -4.20 -21.00 -11.73
CA MET A 89 -4.66 -19.95 -12.61
C MET A 89 -3.57 -18.89 -12.79
N GLU A 90 -3.33 -18.53 -14.04
CA GLU A 90 -2.39 -17.48 -14.40
C GLU A 90 -3.07 -16.45 -15.29
N ARG A 91 -2.57 -15.21 -15.24
CA ARG A 91 -3.00 -14.13 -16.12
C ARG A 91 -1.78 -13.58 -16.83
N VAL A 92 -1.89 -13.45 -18.15
CA VAL A 92 -0.82 -12.94 -19.00
C VAL A 92 -1.32 -11.70 -19.72
N ILE A 93 -0.52 -10.63 -19.68
CA ILE A 93 -0.80 -9.41 -20.44
C ILE A 93 -0.05 -9.50 -21.77
N LYS A 94 -0.78 -9.46 -22.89
CA LYS A 94 -0.23 -9.44 -24.24
C LYS A 94 -1.00 -8.40 -25.07
N ASN A 95 -0.29 -7.46 -25.69
CA ASN A 95 -0.89 -6.36 -26.46
C ASN A 95 -1.96 -5.59 -25.67
N ASP A 96 -1.69 -5.31 -24.38
CA ASP A 96 -2.62 -4.67 -23.44
C ASP A 96 -3.93 -5.42 -23.16
N GLU A 97 -4.06 -6.64 -23.65
CA GLU A 97 -5.17 -7.55 -23.33
C GLU A 97 -4.77 -8.57 -22.25
N ILE A 98 -5.74 -8.97 -21.43
CA ILE A 98 -5.57 -9.96 -20.37
C ILE A 98 -6.06 -11.33 -20.86
N TYR A 99 -5.14 -12.29 -20.93
CA TYR A 99 -5.41 -13.68 -21.22
C TYR A 99 -5.38 -14.49 -19.92
N ASN A 100 -6.41 -15.32 -19.69
CA ASN A 100 -6.44 -16.24 -18.57
C ASN A 100 -5.92 -17.60 -19.02
N GLY A 101 -4.92 -18.12 -18.31
CA GLY A 101 -4.38 -19.45 -18.46
C GLY A 101 -4.69 -20.32 -17.24
N MET A 102 -4.72 -21.63 -17.46
CA MET A 102 -4.87 -22.61 -16.39
C MET A 102 -3.85 -23.72 -16.59
N GLN A 103 -2.96 -23.91 -15.61
CA GLN A 103 -2.07 -25.04 -15.56
C GLN A 103 -2.83 -26.22 -14.94
N ILE A 104 -2.95 -27.30 -15.70
CA ILE A 104 -3.68 -28.51 -15.33
C ILE A 104 -2.72 -29.70 -15.18
N PRO A 105 -3.06 -30.69 -14.34
CA PRO A 105 -2.33 -31.97 -14.32
C PRO A 105 -2.39 -32.71 -15.67
N PRO A 106 -1.34 -33.44 -16.08
CA PRO A 106 -1.31 -34.16 -17.36
C PRO A 106 -2.45 -35.17 -17.54
N GLU A 107 -2.87 -35.85 -16.48
CA GLU A 107 -3.98 -36.81 -16.51
C GLU A 107 -5.34 -36.16 -16.82
N LEU A 108 -5.47 -34.88 -16.52
CA LEU A 108 -6.67 -34.10 -16.80
C LEU A 108 -6.70 -33.67 -18.27
N PHE A 109 -5.53 -33.41 -18.87
CA PHE A 109 -5.42 -33.04 -20.28
C PHE A 109 -6.03 -34.12 -21.19
N SER A 110 -5.70 -35.40 -20.97
CA SER A 110 -6.26 -36.51 -21.74
C SER A 110 -7.79 -36.59 -21.63
N LYS A 111 -8.34 -36.34 -20.44
CA LYS A 111 -9.80 -36.35 -20.21
C LYS A 111 -10.51 -35.19 -20.90
N ILE A 112 -9.90 -34.01 -20.91
CA ILE A 112 -10.41 -32.84 -21.65
C ILE A 112 -10.37 -33.13 -23.16
N GLN A 113 -9.26 -33.66 -23.66
CA GLN A 113 -9.08 -33.99 -25.08
C GLN A 113 -10.09 -35.05 -25.56
N ASN A 114 -10.38 -36.05 -24.73
CA ASN A 114 -11.36 -37.09 -25.02
C ASN A 114 -12.82 -36.66 -24.80
N ASN A 115 -13.05 -35.42 -24.36
CA ASN A 115 -14.39 -34.87 -24.08
C ASN A 115 -15.12 -35.58 -22.92
N ASP A 116 -14.36 -36.19 -21.99
CA ASP A 116 -14.89 -36.86 -20.79
C ASP A 116 -15.38 -35.84 -19.74
N ILE A 117 -14.94 -34.59 -19.85
CA ILE A 117 -15.33 -33.47 -18.98
C ILE A 117 -16.09 -32.46 -19.81
N LYS A 118 -17.42 -32.48 -19.70
CA LYS A 118 -18.30 -31.59 -20.48
C LYS A 118 -18.42 -30.19 -19.89
N ASN A 119 -18.34 -30.08 -18.56
CA ASN A 119 -18.44 -28.82 -17.83
C ASN A 119 -17.18 -28.63 -16.98
N MET A 120 -16.57 -27.44 -17.08
CA MET A 120 -15.38 -27.06 -16.32
C MET A 120 -15.72 -25.87 -15.43
N GLU A 121 -15.85 -26.11 -14.14
CA GLU A 121 -16.05 -25.08 -13.11
C GLU A 121 -14.77 -24.96 -12.28
N VAL A 122 -14.18 -23.76 -12.23
CA VAL A 122 -13.00 -23.49 -11.38
C VAL A 122 -13.42 -22.64 -10.20
N LYS A 123 -13.18 -23.13 -8.99
CA LYS A 123 -13.36 -22.40 -7.74
C LYS A 123 -12.02 -21.81 -7.30
N LEU A 124 -11.98 -20.50 -7.11
CA LEU A 124 -10.78 -19.75 -6.71
C LEU A 124 -11.03 -19.02 -5.39
N PRO A 125 -10.03 -18.94 -4.50
CA PRO A 125 -10.06 -17.96 -3.43
C PRO A 125 -10.10 -16.55 -4.04
N ALA A 126 -10.85 -15.65 -3.42
CA ALA A 126 -11.01 -14.28 -3.87
C ALA A 126 -10.72 -13.32 -2.72
N PHE A 127 -10.01 -12.23 -3.02
CA PHE A 127 -10.06 -11.05 -2.18
C PHE A 127 -11.43 -10.41 -2.38
N THR A 128 -12.16 -10.21 -1.28
CA THR A 128 -13.51 -9.65 -1.27
C THR A 128 -13.52 -8.34 -0.49
N ASP A 129 -14.55 -7.52 -0.68
CA ASP A 129 -14.68 -6.27 0.08
C ASP A 129 -14.80 -6.52 1.60
N ASN A 130 -15.27 -7.70 2.00
CA ASN A 130 -15.40 -8.14 3.39
C ASN A 130 -14.10 -8.72 3.98
N ASN A 131 -13.13 -9.08 3.14
CA ASN A 131 -11.83 -9.58 3.58
C ASN A 131 -10.93 -8.40 3.97
N ILE A 132 -11.14 -7.86 5.17
CA ILE A 132 -10.30 -6.80 5.71
C ILE A 132 -9.02 -7.42 6.25
N ILE A 133 -7.87 -6.96 5.73
CA ILE A 133 -6.58 -7.38 6.22
C ILE A 133 -6.42 -6.89 7.67
N LYS A 134 -6.01 -7.77 8.58
CA LYS A 134 -5.78 -7.40 9.97
C LYS A 134 -4.41 -6.76 10.15
N SER A 135 -4.34 -5.70 10.96
CA SER A 135 -3.07 -5.09 11.34
C SER A 135 -2.12 -6.14 11.89
N ASN A 136 -0.91 -6.12 11.39
CA ASN A 136 0.19 -6.94 11.86
C ASN A 136 1.51 -6.25 11.54
N LYS A 137 2.60 -6.80 12.04
CA LYS A 137 3.95 -6.26 11.86
C LYS A 137 4.38 -6.12 10.39
N VAL A 138 3.97 -7.04 9.50
CA VAL A 138 4.32 -6.95 8.07
C VAL A 138 3.67 -5.72 7.44
N ILE A 139 2.38 -5.53 7.68
CA ILE A 139 1.62 -4.39 7.16
C ILE A 139 2.13 -3.10 7.77
N SER A 140 2.26 -3.07 9.09
CA SER A 140 2.66 -1.87 9.80
C SER A 140 4.04 -1.38 9.39
N ARG A 141 5.02 -2.28 9.23
CA ARG A 141 6.36 -1.89 8.72
C ARG A 141 6.31 -1.33 7.31
N PHE A 142 5.47 -1.93 6.46
CA PHE A 142 5.26 -1.45 5.10
C PHE A 142 4.62 -0.06 5.08
N ILE A 143 3.53 0.14 5.81
CA ILE A 143 2.85 1.45 5.88
C ILE A 143 3.75 2.50 6.55
N ALA A 144 4.53 2.14 7.58
CA ALA A 144 5.50 3.05 8.21
C ALA A 144 6.61 3.50 7.25
N LYS A 145 7.13 2.59 6.40
CA LYS A 145 8.07 2.94 5.33
C LYS A 145 7.43 3.97 4.39
N VAL A 146 6.26 3.65 3.86
CA VAL A 146 5.51 4.49 2.91
C VAL A 146 5.21 5.85 3.52
N ALA A 147 4.82 5.91 4.80
CA ALA A 147 4.52 7.14 5.52
C ALA A 147 5.72 8.09 5.60
N LEU A 148 6.89 7.58 6.03
CA LEU A 148 8.11 8.38 6.12
C LEU A 148 8.57 8.87 4.74
N GLU A 149 8.46 8.02 3.73
CA GLU A 149 8.80 8.37 2.36
C GLU A 149 7.84 9.43 1.79
N ALA A 150 6.53 9.31 2.03
CA ALA A 150 5.54 10.30 1.64
C ALA A 150 5.77 11.65 2.36
N LEU A 151 6.20 11.62 3.63
CA LEU A 151 6.51 12.84 4.37
C LEU A 151 7.75 13.53 3.79
N ALA A 152 8.79 12.76 3.48
CA ALA A 152 9.98 13.27 2.80
C ALA A 152 9.65 13.85 1.42
N GLU A 153 8.73 13.23 0.67
CA GLU A 153 8.25 13.74 -0.61
C GLU A 153 7.56 15.10 -0.46
N LYS A 154 6.64 15.25 0.52
CA LYS A 154 5.96 16.53 0.78
C LYS A 154 6.94 17.65 1.15
N LEU A 155 8.05 17.31 1.81
CA LEU A 155 9.05 18.27 2.24
C LEU A 155 10.15 18.53 1.20
N LYS A 156 10.14 17.86 0.04
CA LYS A 156 11.25 17.91 -0.94
C LYS A 156 11.56 19.30 -1.51
N HIS A 157 10.56 20.20 -1.50
CA HIS A 157 10.68 21.57 -1.99
C HIS A 157 10.99 22.59 -0.88
N ARG A 158 11.08 22.14 0.37
CA ARG A 158 11.50 22.98 1.49
C ARG A 158 13.00 22.88 1.64
N ASP A 159 13.65 24.03 1.83
CA ASP A 159 15.07 24.08 2.15
C ASP A 159 15.35 23.20 3.38
N GLU A 160 16.33 22.31 3.24
CA GLU A 160 16.72 21.33 4.28
C GLU A 160 15.61 20.38 4.76
N GLY A 161 14.49 20.26 4.04
CA GLY A 161 13.32 19.47 4.48
C GLY A 161 13.65 18.00 4.79
N LEU A 162 14.52 17.37 3.99
CA LEU A 162 15.01 16.02 4.27
C LEU A 162 15.90 15.97 5.53
N GLU A 163 16.80 16.94 5.69
CA GLU A 163 17.74 16.96 6.82
C GLU A 163 17.01 17.23 8.14
N TYR A 164 15.95 18.06 8.13
CA TYR A 164 15.04 18.24 9.25
C TYR A 164 14.43 16.90 9.68
N LEU A 165 13.84 16.15 8.74
CA LEU A 165 13.21 14.86 9.01
C LEU A 165 14.20 13.81 9.52
N ILE A 166 15.45 13.83 9.03
CA ILE A 166 16.53 12.93 9.48
C ILE A 166 16.97 13.24 10.91
N ASN A 167 17.08 14.52 11.26
CA ASN A 167 17.58 14.98 12.55
C ASN A 167 16.52 14.92 13.65
N ASP A 168 15.24 15.04 13.31
CA ASP A 168 14.17 14.95 14.29
C ASP A 168 14.09 13.51 14.86
N SER A 169 14.40 13.40 16.15
CA SER A 169 14.46 12.16 16.90
C SER A 169 13.09 11.56 17.17
N GLN A 170 12.01 12.33 17.05
CA GLN A 170 10.64 11.83 17.20
C GLN A 170 10.34 10.72 16.17
N TYR A 171 10.93 10.82 14.97
CA TYR A 171 10.76 9.81 13.93
C TYR A 171 11.68 8.59 14.09
N ASP A 172 12.61 8.57 15.05
CA ASP A 172 13.57 7.46 15.19
C ASP A 172 12.88 6.14 15.57
N LEU A 173 11.79 6.18 16.32
CA LEU A 173 11.03 4.99 16.67
C LEU A 173 10.35 4.39 15.45
N ILE A 174 9.56 5.17 14.70
CA ILE A 174 8.89 4.68 13.50
C ILE A 174 9.89 4.28 12.39
N ARG A 175 11.03 4.98 12.28
CA ARG A 175 12.11 4.65 11.36
C ARG A 175 12.72 3.29 11.67
N ARG A 176 13.01 3.01 12.95
CA ARG A 176 13.45 1.68 13.41
C ARG A 176 12.36 0.63 13.26
N HIS A 177 11.10 0.98 13.48
CA HIS A 177 9.99 0.07 13.23
C HIS A 177 9.95 -0.34 11.75
N ALA A 178 9.82 0.63 10.84
CA ALA A 178 9.79 0.40 9.40
C ALA A 178 10.97 -0.47 8.94
N ARG A 179 12.19 -0.07 9.34
CA ARG A 179 13.42 -0.75 8.92
C ARG A 179 13.63 -2.08 9.63
N GLU A 180 13.67 -2.12 10.95
CA GLU A 180 14.14 -3.30 11.71
C GLU A 180 13.00 -4.10 12.32
N GLY A 181 11.84 -3.48 12.57
CA GLY A 181 10.72 -4.08 13.27
C GLY A 181 11.06 -4.45 14.71
N THR A 182 12.05 -3.83 15.33
CA THR A 182 12.52 -4.18 16.69
C THR A 182 11.72 -3.48 17.80
N THR A 183 10.82 -2.58 17.43
CA THR A 183 9.97 -1.81 18.34
C THR A 183 8.75 -2.62 18.81
N PRO A 184 8.06 -2.16 19.88
CA PRO A 184 6.73 -2.65 20.23
C PRO A 184 5.76 -2.64 19.04
N ASP A 185 4.65 -3.37 19.17
CA ASP A 185 3.63 -3.40 18.11
C ASP A 185 3.18 -1.97 17.77
N TRP A 186 3.19 -1.65 16.48
CA TRP A 186 2.82 -0.33 15.96
C TRP A 186 1.56 -0.52 15.13
N PRO A 187 0.37 -0.32 15.70
CA PRO A 187 -0.86 -0.73 15.03
C PRO A 187 -1.19 0.18 13.84
N CYS A 188 -1.85 -0.39 12.83
CA CYS A 188 -2.54 0.36 11.77
C CYS A 188 -4.05 0.21 11.97
N ASN A 189 -4.79 1.31 11.83
CA ASN A 189 -6.23 1.19 11.63
C ASN A 189 -6.48 0.83 10.16
N ILE A 190 -7.26 -0.22 9.90
CA ILE A 190 -7.51 -0.72 8.54
C ILE A 190 -9.02 -0.87 8.35
N ARG A 191 -9.57 -0.25 7.30
CA ARG A 191 -10.99 -0.34 6.98
C ARG A 191 -11.27 -0.27 5.47
N ARG A 192 -12.39 -0.84 5.05
CA ARG A 192 -12.91 -0.73 3.68
C ARG A 192 -13.79 0.51 3.59
N ILE A 193 -13.50 1.43 2.66
CA ILE A 193 -14.27 2.66 2.46
C ILE A 193 -14.98 2.73 1.10
N TYR A 194 -14.55 1.93 0.13
CA TYR A 194 -15.28 1.68 -1.12
C TYR A 194 -14.86 0.35 -1.75
N LYS A 195 -15.67 -0.14 -2.70
CA LYS A 195 -15.44 -1.42 -3.39
C LYS A 195 -14.09 -1.45 -4.10
N MET A 196 -13.41 -2.59 -4.05
CA MET A 196 -12.11 -2.76 -4.72
C MET A 196 -12.12 -2.38 -6.20
N ASN A 197 -13.18 -2.70 -6.92
CA ASN A 197 -13.34 -2.41 -8.36
C ASN A 197 -14.10 -1.11 -8.65
N LYS A 198 -14.23 -0.21 -7.66
CA LYS A 198 -14.87 1.09 -7.88
C LYS A 198 -14.13 1.84 -8.99
N SER A 199 -14.87 2.22 -10.00
CA SER A 199 -14.40 3.13 -11.05
C SER A 199 -14.99 4.51 -10.79
N TRP A 200 -14.25 5.53 -11.19
CA TRP A 200 -14.60 6.93 -11.11
C TRP A 200 -14.62 7.49 -12.53
N GLU A 201 -15.55 8.38 -12.79
CA GLU A 201 -15.54 9.22 -13.97
C GLU A 201 -14.74 10.48 -13.63
N TYR A 202 -13.75 10.80 -14.44
CA TYR A 202 -12.91 11.98 -14.30
C TYR A 202 -13.48 13.15 -15.13
N ASN A 203 -12.96 14.36 -14.89
CA ASN A 203 -13.46 15.60 -15.50
C ASN A 203 -13.34 15.64 -17.04
N ASP A 204 -12.48 14.81 -17.60
CA ASP A 204 -12.30 14.62 -19.04
C ASP A 204 -13.23 13.55 -19.64
N GLY A 205 -14.11 12.97 -18.82
CA GLY A 205 -15.02 11.88 -19.17
C GLY A 205 -14.33 10.51 -19.20
N GLU A 206 -13.05 10.40 -18.85
CA GLU A 206 -12.38 9.11 -18.73
C GLU A 206 -12.91 8.35 -17.51
N ILE A 207 -13.10 7.05 -17.67
CA ILE A 207 -13.42 6.15 -16.56
C ILE A 207 -12.13 5.46 -16.13
N GLY A 208 -11.77 5.60 -14.86
CA GLY A 208 -10.63 4.87 -14.33
C GLY A 208 -10.77 4.51 -12.85
N GLN A 209 -9.72 3.89 -12.33
CA GLN A 209 -9.69 3.37 -10.97
C GLN A 209 -8.59 4.07 -10.18
N VAL A 210 -8.92 4.50 -8.97
CA VAL A 210 -7.93 4.98 -8.01
C VAL A 210 -7.26 3.76 -7.39
N ILE A 211 -5.99 3.56 -7.77
CA ILE A 211 -5.15 2.45 -7.28
C ILE A 211 -4.69 2.75 -5.85
N TYR A 212 -4.19 3.97 -5.65
CA TYR A 212 -3.85 4.49 -4.34
C TYR A 212 -4.00 6.01 -4.28
N GLU A 213 -4.13 6.51 -3.06
CA GLU A 213 -4.14 7.92 -2.70
C GLU A 213 -3.72 8.03 -1.23
N CYS A 214 -3.04 9.11 -0.86
CA CYS A 214 -2.55 9.28 0.50
C CYS A 214 -2.38 10.75 0.87
N ASP A 215 -2.55 11.03 2.15
CA ASP A 215 -2.23 12.32 2.76
C ASP A 215 -2.01 12.14 4.26
N PHE A 216 -1.70 13.24 4.94
CA PHE A 216 -1.50 13.32 6.37
C PHE A 216 -2.70 13.99 7.03
N LEU A 217 -3.05 13.47 8.21
CA LEU A 217 -4.03 14.06 9.10
C LEU A 217 -3.32 14.54 10.36
N PHE A 218 -3.49 15.83 10.67
CA PHE A 218 -3.14 16.39 11.96
C PHE A 218 -4.36 16.31 12.86
N VAL A 219 -4.23 15.62 13.99
CA VAL A 219 -5.27 15.55 15.03
C VAL A 219 -4.81 16.39 16.21
N THR A 220 -5.63 17.34 16.63
CA THR A 220 -5.40 18.18 17.81
C THR A 220 -6.54 18.01 18.80
N GLU A 221 -6.37 18.51 20.02
CA GLU A 221 -7.50 18.65 20.95
C GLU A 221 -8.61 19.51 20.30
N ASP A 222 -9.85 19.02 20.35
CA ASP A 222 -11.05 19.64 19.75
C ASP A 222 -11.01 19.93 18.24
N ASP A 223 -10.14 19.26 17.47
CA ASP A 223 -9.94 19.51 16.01
C ASP A 223 -9.60 20.99 15.69
N LYS A 224 -9.16 21.74 16.70
CA LYS A 224 -8.64 23.11 16.57
C LYS A 224 -7.16 23.08 16.84
N ILE A 225 -6.37 23.66 15.94
CA ILE A 225 -4.96 23.88 16.19
C ILE A 225 -4.86 24.92 17.30
N VAL A 226 -4.61 24.46 18.53
CA VAL A 226 -4.30 25.33 19.66
C VAL A 226 -2.84 25.70 19.53
N TYR A 227 -2.60 26.93 19.07
CA TYR A 227 -1.28 27.54 19.16
C TYR A 227 -1.05 27.90 20.63
N SER A 228 -0.12 27.22 21.31
CA SER A 228 0.54 27.84 22.45
C SER A 228 1.56 28.86 21.93
N GLU A 229 2.02 29.79 22.77
CA GLU A 229 3.01 30.81 22.36
C GLU A 229 4.28 30.18 21.74
N ASP A 230 4.57 28.89 22.01
CA ASP A 230 5.81 28.21 21.58
C ASP A 230 5.65 26.83 20.89
N ALA A 231 4.47 26.19 20.87
CA ALA A 231 4.29 24.85 20.26
C ALA A 231 2.84 24.49 19.88
N ILE A 232 2.70 23.59 18.89
CA ILE A 232 1.45 22.89 18.56
C ILE A 232 1.59 21.45 19.07
N CYS A 233 0.71 21.01 19.97
CA CYS A 233 0.55 19.59 20.29
C CYS A 233 -0.44 18.98 19.31
N ALA A 234 0.06 18.16 18.39
CA ALA A 234 -0.74 17.42 17.44
C ALA A 234 -0.22 16.00 17.28
N GLU A 235 -1.13 15.06 17.10
CA GLU A 235 -0.81 13.74 16.58
C GLU A 235 -0.81 13.80 15.06
N LEU A 236 0.19 13.19 14.43
CA LEU A 236 0.32 13.14 12.99
C LEU A 236 0.06 11.72 12.52
N TYR A 237 -0.97 11.56 11.71
CA TYR A 237 -1.33 10.29 11.09
C TYR A 237 -1.04 10.35 9.58
N PHE A 238 -0.47 9.27 9.06
CA PHE A 238 -0.41 9.03 7.62
C PHE A 238 -1.57 8.13 7.21
N ILE A 239 -2.31 8.56 6.20
CA ILE A 239 -3.47 7.86 5.65
C ILE A 239 -3.14 7.48 4.22
N ILE A 240 -3.30 6.20 3.88
CA ILE A 240 -3.21 5.72 2.50
C ILE A 240 -4.37 4.78 2.20
N ILE A 241 -5.02 5.00 1.06
CA ILE A 241 -5.99 4.06 0.51
C ILE A 241 -5.31 3.24 -0.58
N LEU A 242 -5.50 1.92 -0.55
CA LEU A 242 -5.08 0.98 -1.59
C LEU A 242 -6.33 0.21 -2.06
N TRP A 243 -6.80 0.44 -3.28
CA TRP A 243 -8.04 -0.15 -3.84
C TRP A 243 -9.22 -0.12 -2.85
N GLY A 244 -9.52 1.04 -2.27
CA GLY A 244 -10.63 1.24 -1.34
C GLY A 244 -10.43 0.70 0.07
N MET A 245 -9.25 0.16 0.39
CA MET A 245 -8.86 -0.18 1.75
C MET A 245 -7.97 0.93 2.31
N GLU A 246 -8.47 1.62 3.32
CA GLU A 246 -7.77 2.70 4.00
C GLU A 246 -6.91 2.12 5.13
N PHE A 247 -5.65 2.58 5.19
CA PHE A 247 -4.69 2.32 6.24
C PHE A 247 -4.34 3.65 6.91
N ALA A 248 -4.45 3.71 8.23
CA ALA A 248 -3.99 4.85 9.01
C ALA A 248 -2.93 4.40 10.02
N ILE A 249 -1.80 5.10 10.04
CA ILE A 249 -0.70 4.88 10.99
C ILE A 249 -0.33 6.21 11.64
N ASN A 250 -0.19 6.23 12.97
CA ASN A 250 0.40 7.37 13.66
C ASN A 250 1.91 7.36 13.41
N ILE A 251 2.52 8.49 13.06
CA ILE A 251 3.96 8.57 12.79
C ILE A 251 4.79 8.99 14.00
N GLY A 252 4.17 9.55 15.04
CA GLY A 252 4.81 9.97 16.28
C GLY A 252 4.83 8.89 17.38
N GLY A 253 3.89 7.95 17.37
CA GLY A 253 3.82 6.87 18.37
C GLY A 253 2.88 5.73 18.00
N PRO A 254 2.88 4.60 18.71
CA PRO A 254 2.07 3.42 18.40
C PRO A 254 0.60 3.53 18.90
N GLU A 255 -0.02 4.72 18.78
CA GLU A 255 -1.35 5.02 19.32
C GLU A 255 -2.36 5.41 18.23
N LEU A 256 -3.57 4.85 18.31
CA LEU A 256 -4.66 5.08 17.32
C LEU A 256 -5.86 5.83 17.90
N GLU A 257 -5.84 6.20 19.18
CA GLU A 257 -7.03 6.74 19.84
C GLU A 257 -7.44 8.09 19.28
N GLY A 258 -6.50 8.99 18.94
CA GLY A 258 -6.85 10.25 18.29
C GLY A 258 -7.41 10.05 16.88
N TYR A 259 -6.88 9.12 16.09
CA TYR A 259 -7.46 8.77 14.79
C TYR A 259 -8.89 8.24 14.90
N LYS A 260 -9.13 7.27 15.79
CA LYS A 260 -10.48 6.72 16.02
C LYS A 260 -11.43 7.79 16.57
N GLY A 261 -10.94 8.67 17.43
CA GLY A 261 -11.68 9.81 17.94
C GLY A 261 -12.08 10.77 16.81
N TRP A 262 -11.14 11.09 15.94
CA TRP A 262 -11.37 11.93 14.75
C TRP A 262 -12.43 11.30 13.83
N LEU A 263 -12.33 10.01 13.52
CA LEU A 263 -13.33 9.31 12.70
C LEU A 263 -14.74 9.40 13.27
N LYS A 264 -14.90 9.12 14.57
CA LYS A 264 -16.22 9.19 15.23
C LYS A 264 -16.84 10.59 15.16
N ARG A 265 -16.04 11.65 15.33
CA ARG A 265 -16.50 13.04 15.23
C ARG A 265 -16.91 13.43 13.81
N HIS A 266 -16.31 12.80 12.81
CA HIS A 266 -16.53 13.10 11.39
C HIS A 266 -17.39 12.03 10.68
N ASN A 267 -18.29 11.36 11.41
CA ASN A 267 -19.22 10.36 10.86
C ASN A 267 -18.54 9.26 10.04
N GLU A 268 -17.36 8.81 10.48
CA GLU A 268 -16.56 7.76 9.84
C GLU A 268 -16.14 8.09 8.39
N ILE A 269 -16.17 9.35 7.95
CA ILE A 269 -15.63 9.73 6.64
C ILE A 269 -14.12 9.49 6.59
N SER A 270 -13.57 9.23 5.40
CA SER A 270 -12.11 9.23 5.22
C SER A 270 -11.55 10.64 5.37
N PRO A 271 -10.42 10.84 6.09
CA PRO A 271 -9.71 12.13 6.06
C PRO A 271 -9.35 12.59 4.64
N LEU A 272 -9.13 11.62 3.74
CA LEU A 272 -8.82 11.91 2.34
C LEU A 272 -10.01 12.42 1.54
N TYR A 273 -11.23 12.39 2.10
CA TYR A 273 -12.46 12.90 1.46
C TYR A 273 -13.19 13.94 2.32
N TYR A 274 -12.52 14.49 3.33
CA TYR A 274 -13.11 15.48 4.24
C TYR A 274 -12.74 16.91 3.85
N ASP A 275 -13.69 17.84 4.02
CA ASP A 275 -13.54 19.29 3.80
C ASP A 275 -12.84 19.64 2.46
N LYS A 276 -11.62 20.19 2.48
CA LYS A 276 -10.85 20.57 1.27
C LYS A 276 -10.61 19.43 0.28
N ASN A 277 -10.78 18.18 0.71
CA ASN A 277 -10.61 17.00 -0.13
C ASN A 277 -11.96 16.43 -0.63
N SER A 278 -13.10 17.07 -0.37
CA SER A 278 -14.42 16.55 -0.73
C SER A 278 -14.73 16.58 -2.23
N ASP A 279 -14.01 17.38 -3.01
CA ASP A 279 -14.32 17.66 -4.43
C ASP A 279 -13.38 16.97 -5.43
N ILE A 280 -12.59 15.96 -5.01
CA ILE A 280 -11.62 15.31 -5.91
C ILE A 280 -12.29 14.47 -7.03
N PHE A 281 -13.59 14.16 -6.92
CA PHE A 281 -14.31 13.29 -7.87
C PHE A 281 -15.71 13.80 -8.28
N LYS A 282 -15.88 15.12 -8.44
CA LYS A 282 -17.08 15.69 -9.08
C LYS A 282 -16.79 16.14 -10.50
#